data_AF-A0A959ZRA6-F1
#
_entry.id   AF-A0A959ZRA6-F1
#
_cell.length_a   1.000
_cell.length_b   1.000
_cell.length_c   1.000
_cell.angle_alpha   90.00
_cell.angle_beta   90.00
_cell.angle_gamma   90.00
#
_symmetry.space_group_name_H-M   'P 1'
#
loop_
_entity.id
_entity.type
_entity.pdbx_description
1 polymer ?
#
loop_
_entity_poly.entity_id
_entity_poly.type
_entity_poly.pdbx_seq_one_letter_code
_entity_poly.pdbx_strand_id
1 'polypeptide(L)'
;GEGMVKARTVRQEKRPDKRVFSITRDGSRELREFIRNTTRPTVVRDDLLVKVASINPDNRDDVATAIRDRLEFSRRKLEMYEGLREAILGNGTEKEFLAAGPAREDFGPYLALKRGIAFERGNIRWAREVLSVLD
;
A
#
# COMPACT_ATOMS: atom_id res chain seq x y z
N GLY A 1 4.44 -26.14 8.51
CA GLY A 1 4.97 -24.78 8.30
C GLY A 1 6.30 -24.66 9.02
N GLU A 2 7.15 -23.75 8.59
CA GLU A 2 8.58 -23.61 8.97
C GLU A 2 8.83 -23.13 10.42
N GLY A 3 7.86 -23.25 11.34
CA GLY A 3 8.05 -22.91 12.75
C GLY A 3 8.18 -21.42 13.08
N MET A 4 8.06 -20.51 12.09
CA MET A 4 8.25 -19.06 12.28
C MET A 4 7.11 -18.37 13.05
N VAL A 5 5.92 -18.96 13.07
CA VAL A 5 4.77 -18.50 13.86
C VAL A 5 4.15 -19.67 14.62
N LYS A 6 3.64 -19.40 15.83
CA LYS A 6 2.81 -20.34 16.59
C LYS A 6 1.36 -19.89 16.55
N ALA A 7 0.45 -20.84 16.34
CA ALA A 7 -0.98 -20.58 16.33
C ALA A 7 -1.61 -21.10 17.63
N ARG A 8 -2.52 -20.32 18.21
CA ARG A 8 -3.39 -20.72 19.32
C ARG A 8 -4.84 -20.46 18.93
N THR A 9 -5.71 -21.44 19.18
CA THR A 9 -7.16 -21.26 19.04
C THR A 9 -7.70 -20.59 20.30
N VAL A 10 -8.42 -19.47 20.11
CA VAL A 10 -9.16 -18.75 21.13
C VAL A 10 -10.63 -19.07 20.91
N ARG A 11 -11.23 -19.77 21.88
CA ARG A 11 -12.66 -20.08 21.83
C ARG A 11 -13.49 -18.83 21.93
N GLN A 12 -14.57 -18.77 21.15
CA GLN A 12 -15.51 -17.65 21.17
C GLN A 12 -16.94 -18.17 21.30
N GLU A 13 -17.76 -17.50 22.13
CA GLU A 13 -19.11 -18.00 22.45
C GLU A 13 -20.14 -17.76 21.35
N LYS A 14 -20.07 -16.61 20.65
CA LYS A 14 -21.09 -16.16 19.68
C LYS A 14 -20.56 -16.01 18.24
N ARG A 15 -19.33 -16.47 17.99
CA ARG A 15 -18.62 -16.37 16.71
C ARG A 15 -17.69 -17.58 16.54
N PRO A 16 -17.27 -17.91 15.31
CA PRO A 16 -16.28 -18.96 15.11
C PRO A 16 -15.00 -18.70 15.91
N ASP A 17 -14.39 -19.77 16.41
CA ASP A 17 -13.12 -19.72 17.14
C ASP A 17 -12.05 -18.98 16.34
N LYS A 18 -11.32 -18.09 17.01
CA LYS A 18 -10.25 -17.30 16.36
C LYS A 18 -8.92 -18.01 16.49
N ARG A 19 -8.23 -18.17 15.37
CA ARG A 19 -6.81 -18.52 15.36
C ARG A 19 -5.98 -17.25 15.56
N VAL A 20 -5.28 -17.18 16.69
CA VAL A 20 -4.34 -16.09 17.00
C VAL A 20 -2.92 -16.59 16.75
N PHE A 21 -2.16 -15.82 15.99
CA PHE A 21 -0.76 -16.12 15.68
C PHE A 21 0.16 -15.24 16.52
N SER A 22 1.31 -15.79 16.89
CA SER A 22 2.39 -15.02 17.49
C SER A 22 3.72 -15.48 16.90
N ILE A 23 4.64 -14.53 16.75
CA ILE A 23 5.98 -14.80 16.21
C ILE A 23 6.77 -15.69 17.17
N THR A 24 7.52 -16.64 16.64
CA THR A 24 8.45 -17.47 17.43
C THR A 24 9.83 -16.81 17.50
N ARG A 25 10.76 -17.41 18.26
CA ARG A 25 12.16 -16.96 18.25
C ARG A 25 12.77 -17.08 16.86
N ASP A 26 12.43 -18.14 16.13
CA ASP A 26 12.89 -18.39 14.77
C ASP A 26 12.31 -17.36 13.80
N GLY A 27 11.01 -17.07 13.88
CA GLY A 27 10.39 -16.01 13.07
C GLY A 27 11.01 -14.62 13.33
N SER A 28 11.31 -14.30 14.60
CA SER A 28 12.00 -13.05 14.94
C SER A 28 13.43 -13.00 14.41
N ARG A 29 14.13 -14.14 14.32
CA ARG A 29 15.47 -14.21 13.72
C ARG A 29 15.38 -14.00 12.21
N GLU A 30 14.46 -14.71 11.55
CA GLU A 30 14.20 -14.57 10.12
C GLU A 30 13.87 -13.11 9.74
N LEU A 31 12.97 -12.46 10.48
CA LEU A 31 12.62 -11.06 10.23
C LEU A 31 13.84 -10.12 10.35
N ARG A 32 14.72 -10.36 11.33
CA ARG A 32 15.95 -9.58 11.48
C ARG A 32 16.93 -9.82 10.33
N GLU A 33 17.03 -11.05 9.84
CA GLU A 33 17.86 -11.38 8.68
C GLU A 33 17.31 -10.73 7.42
N PHE A 34 16.00 -10.83 7.20
CA PHE A 34 15.31 -10.15 6.10
C PHE A 34 15.60 -8.65 6.06
N ILE A 35 15.53 -7.95 7.20
CA ILE A 35 15.80 -6.51 7.28
C ILE A 35 17.26 -6.17 6.94
N ARG A 36 18.22 -7.06 7.24
CA ARG A 36 19.64 -6.85 6.92
C ARG A 36 20.00 -7.20 5.47
N ASN A 37 19.17 -8.00 4.82
CA ASN A 37 19.44 -8.44 3.46
C ASN A 37 19.28 -7.29 2.46
N THR A 38 19.99 -7.37 1.34
CA THR A 38 19.88 -6.37 0.28
C THR A 38 18.47 -6.37 -0.32
N THR A 39 17.82 -5.20 -0.28
CA THR A 39 16.52 -5.00 -0.92
C THR A 39 16.68 -5.00 -2.44
N ARG A 40 15.95 -5.88 -3.13
CA ARG A 40 15.91 -5.88 -4.60
C ARG A 40 15.11 -4.67 -5.10
N PRO A 41 15.48 -4.08 -6.26
CA PRO A 41 14.65 -3.07 -6.90
C PRO A 41 13.23 -3.57 -7.15
N THR A 42 12.26 -2.68 -7.00
CA THR A 42 10.85 -2.98 -7.29
C THR A 42 10.65 -3.27 -8.77
N VAL A 43 10.01 -4.40 -9.09
CA VAL A 43 9.54 -4.72 -10.45
C VAL A 43 8.06 -4.41 -10.53
N VAL A 44 7.67 -3.51 -11.43
CA VAL A 44 6.27 -3.15 -11.68
C VAL A 44 5.76 -3.89 -12.91
N ARG A 45 4.72 -4.71 -12.73
CA ARG A 45 3.97 -5.34 -13.81
C ARG A 45 2.58 -4.72 -13.82
N ASP A 46 2.29 -3.93 -14.85
CA ASP A 46 1.04 -3.19 -14.96
C ASP A 46 0.47 -3.31 -16.38
N ASP A 47 -0.60 -4.10 -16.52
CA ASP A 47 -1.27 -4.33 -17.81
C ASP A 47 -1.82 -3.04 -18.41
N LEU A 48 -2.16 -2.04 -17.58
CA LEU A 48 -2.59 -0.74 -18.09
C LEU A 48 -1.48 -0.05 -18.88
N LEU A 49 -0.23 -0.13 -18.41
CA LEU A 49 0.89 0.50 -19.12
C LEU A 49 1.17 -0.18 -20.45
N VAL A 50 0.93 -1.49 -20.56
CA VAL A 50 1.01 -2.21 -21.85
C VAL A 50 -0.06 -1.72 -22.82
N LYS A 51 -1.30 -1.53 -22.34
CA LYS A 51 -2.39 -0.95 -23.15
C LYS A 51 -2.05 0.48 -23.61
N VAL A 52 -1.56 1.32 -22.70
CA VAL A 52 -1.15 2.71 -23.00
C VAL A 52 -0.03 2.74 -24.05
N ALA A 53 0.97 1.87 -23.93
CA ALA A 53 2.05 1.78 -24.92
C ALA A 53 1.58 1.31 -26.31
N SER A 54 0.39 0.73 -26.41
CA SER A 54 -0.19 0.13 -27.62
C SER A 54 -1.38 0.92 -28.18
N ILE A 55 -1.54 2.19 -27.78
CA ILE A 55 -2.63 3.05 -28.25
C ILE A 55 -2.53 3.25 -29.78
N ASN A 56 -3.68 3.15 -30.44
CA ASN A 56 -3.88 3.48 -31.84
C ASN A 56 -5.31 4.05 -32.06
N PRO A 57 -5.66 4.53 -33.27
CA PRO A 57 -6.97 5.10 -33.54
C PRO A 57 -8.16 4.17 -33.25
N ASP A 58 -7.97 2.84 -33.37
CA ASP A 58 -9.05 1.86 -33.23
C ASP A 58 -9.34 1.50 -31.76
N ASN A 59 -8.39 1.75 -30.84
CA ASN A 59 -8.50 1.34 -29.43
C ASN A 59 -8.38 2.50 -28.42
N ARG A 60 -8.26 3.75 -28.90
CA ARG A 60 -8.09 4.96 -28.05
C ARG A 60 -9.13 5.03 -26.93
N ASP A 61 -10.40 4.83 -27.25
CA ASP A 61 -11.50 4.98 -26.31
C ASP A 61 -11.52 3.89 -25.24
N ASP A 62 -11.12 2.66 -25.60
CA ASP A 62 -10.97 1.56 -24.65
C ASP A 62 -9.84 1.83 -23.66
N VAL A 63 -8.71 2.38 -24.14
CA VAL A 63 -7.60 2.78 -23.27
C VAL A 63 -7.98 3.95 -22.38
N ALA A 64 -8.66 4.97 -22.92
CA ALA A 64 -9.16 6.09 -22.12
C ALA A 64 -10.08 5.60 -20.99
N THR A 65 -10.98 4.66 -21.27
CA THR A 65 -11.85 4.03 -20.27
C THR A 65 -11.05 3.34 -19.17
N ALA A 66 -10.05 2.53 -19.53
CA ALA A 66 -9.19 1.86 -18.55
C ALA A 66 -8.40 2.85 -17.67
N ILE A 67 -8.01 4.01 -18.21
CA ILE A 67 -7.35 5.07 -17.44
C ILE A 67 -8.32 5.77 -16.49
N ARG A 68 -9.57 6.02 -16.90
CA ARG A 68 -10.62 6.56 -16.01
C ARG A 68 -10.88 5.61 -14.84
N ASP A 69 -10.94 4.30 -15.08
CA ASP A 69 -11.08 3.31 -14.01
C ASP A 69 -9.88 3.35 -13.04
N ARG A 70 -8.65 3.46 -13.56
CA ARG A 70 -7.45 3.61 -12.72
C ARG A 70 -7.46 4.92 -11.92
N LEU A 71 -7.94 6.01 -12.51
CA LEU A 71 -8.08 7.30 -11.84
C LEU A 71 -9.04 7.19 -10.65
N GLU A 72 -10.22 6.59 -10.85
CA GLU A 72 -11.21 6.40 -9.78
C GLU A 72 -10.69 5.46 -8.68
N PHE A 73 -10.03 4.37 -9.06
CA PHE A 73 -9.37 3.48 -8.10
C PHE A 73 -8.33 4.23 -7.24
N SER A 74 -7.46 5.02 -7.89
CA SER A 74 -6.40 5.77 -7.21
C SER A 74 -6.98 6.85 -6.29
N ARG A 75 -8.08 7.51 -6.68
CA ARG A 75 -8.81 8.48 -5.84
C ARG A 75 -9.35 7.85 -4.57
N ARG A 76 -10.09 6.74 -4.68
CA ARG A 76 -10.65 6.02 -3.52
C ARG A 76 -9.55 5.54 -2.57
N LYS A 77 -8.46 5.03 -3.14
CA LYS A 77 -7.32 4.55 -2.35
C LYS A 77 -6.55 5.67 -1.67
N LEU A 78 -6.41 6.83 -2.32
CA LEU A 78 -5.84 8.02 -1.72
C LEU A 78 -6.70 8.51 -0.55
N GLU A 79 -8.02 8.59 -0.71
CA GLU A 79 -8.94 8.98 0.36
C GLU A 79 -8.81 8.07 1.59
N MET A 80 -8.79 6.75 1.37
CA MET A 80 -8.54 5.78 2.45
C MET A 80 -7.18 6.01 3.13
N TYR A 81 -6.12 6.28 2.36
CA TYR A 81 -4.79 6.54 2.92
C TYR A 81 -4.71 7.85 3.69
N GLU A 82 -5.39 8.90 3.25
CA GLU A 82 -5.46 10.16 4.00
C GLU A 82 -6.24 9.98 5.30
N GLY A 83 -7.34 9.21 5.30
CA GLY A 83 -8.04 8.86 6.54
C GLY A 83 -7.18 8.05 7.53
N LEU A 84 -6.36 7.12 7.03
CA LEU A 84 -5.37 6.42 7.87
C LEU A 84 -4.28 7.36 8.39
N ARG A 85 -3.85 8.32 7.58
CA ARG A 85 -2.86 9.34 7.98
C ARG A 85 -3.42 10.19 9.13
N GLU A 86 -4.66 10.64 9.01
CA GLU A 86 -5.36 11.37 10.06
C GLU A 86 -5.47 10.54 11.34
N ALA A 87 -5.86 9.27 11.24
CA ALA A 87 -5.96 8.38 12.40
C ALA A 87 -4.62 8.18 13.13
N ILE A 88 -3.50 8.08 12.40
CA ILE A 88 -2.16 7.93 12.98
C ILE A 88 -1.67 9.23 13.63
N LEU A 89 -1.90 10.36 12.98
CA LEU A 89 -1.45 11.67 13.48
C LEU A 89 -2.31 12.17 14.65
N GLY A 90 -3.59 11.77 14.69
CA GLY A 90 -4.56 12.28 15.64
C GLY A 90 -4.64 13.81 15.57
N ASN A 91 -4.56 14.46 16.73
CA ASN A 91 -4.57 15.93 16.83
C ASN A 91 -3.19 16.57 16.61
N GLY A 92 -2.15 15.77 16.41
CA GLY A 92 -0.78 16.25 16.24
C GLY A 92 -0.44 16.55 14.78
N THR A 93 0.64 17.29 14.57
CA THR A 93 1.20 17.53 13.25
C THR A 93 2.11 16.38 12.82
N GLU A 94 2.24 16.21 11.50
CA GLU A 94 3.21 15.27 10.91
C GLU A 94 4.65 15.57 11.34
N LYS A 95 5.00 16.85 11.57
CA LYS A 95 6.33 17.23 12.06
C LYS A 95 6.58 16.70 13.48
N GLU A 96 5.61 16.84 14.38
CA GLU A 96 5.71 16.33 15.75
C GLU A 96 5.76 14.79 15.77
N PHE A 97 4.93 14.14 14.94
CA PHE A 97 4.95 12.69 14.79
C PHE A 97 6.33 12.20 14.36
N LEU A 98 6.93 12.83 13.34
CA LEU A 98 8.24 12.43 12.84
C LEU A 98 9.37 12.73 13.84
N ALA A 99 9.25 13.80 14.62
CA ALA A 99 10.23 14.14 15.67
C ALA A 99 10.28 13.09 16.80
N ALA A 100 9.18 12.38 17.06
CA ALA A 100 9.15 11.30 18.05
C ALA A 100 9.99 10.06 17.64
N GLY A 101 10.31 9.92 16.35
CA GLY A 101 11.28 8.95 15.86
C GLY A 101 10.84 7.48 15.90
N PRO A 102 11.76 6.55 15.54
CA PRO A 102 11.47 5.14 15.31
C PRO A 102 11.15 4.33 16.58
N ALA A 103 11.21 4.94 17.76
CA ALA A 103 10.80 4.30 19.00
C ALA A 103 9.27 4.09 19.09
N ARG A 104 8.48 4.82 18.29
CA ARG A 104 7.04 4.61 18.20
C ARG A 104 6.72 3.41 17.32
N GLU A 105 5.76 2.59 17.76
CA GLU A 105 5.29 1.40 17.04
C GLU A 105 4.73 1.73 15.64
N ASP A 106 4.07 2.89 15.51
CA ASP A 106 3.44 3.35 14.27
C ASP A 106 4.39 4.11 13.32
N PHE A 107 5.64 4.36 13.71
CA PHE A 107 6.57 5.17 12.92
C PHE A 107 6.89 4.53 11.56
N GLY A 108 7.27 3.26 11.54
CA GLY A 108 7.54 2.51 10.31
C GLY A 108 6.31 2.41 9.40
N PRO A 109 5.16 1.93 9.90
CA PRO A 109 3.90 1.92 9.14
C PRO A 109 3.52 3.27 8.56
N TYR A 110 3.72 4.36 9.29
CA TYR A 110 3.46 5.71 8.80
C TYR A 110 4.33 6.10 7.61
N LEU A 111 5.63 5.81 7.66
CA LEU A 111 6.53 6.09 6.53
C LEU A 111 6.15 5.29 5.27
N ALA A 112 5.71 4.04 5.45
CA ALA A 112 5.18 3.24 4.35
C ALA A 112 3.87 3.83 3.78
N LEU A 113 2.96 4.30 4.64
CA LEU A 113 1.74 4.98 4.25
C LEU A 113 2.04 6.24 3.42
N LYS A 114 3.02 7.07 3.85
CA LYS A 114 3.46 8.25 3.07
C LYS A 114 3.89 7.89 1.66
N ARG A 115 4.61 6.78 1.48
CA ARG A 115 5.00 6.28 0.14
C ARG A 115 3.79 5.86 -0.68
N GLY A 116 2.75 5.29 -0.05
CA GLY A 116 1.47 4.97 -0.68
C GLY A 116 0.71 6.21 -1.13
N ILE A 117 0.59 7.23 -0.27
CA ILE A 117 -0.05 8.52 -0.61
C ILE A 117 0.65 9.18 -1.80
N ALA A 118 1.99 9.24 -1.78
CA ALA A 118 2.76 9.80 -2.88
C ALA A 118 2.54 9.03 -4.20
N PHE A 119 2.39 7.71 -4.13
CA PHE A 119 2.11 6.86 -5.28
C PHE A 119 0.76 7.19 -5.90
N GLU A 120 -0.31 7.19 -5.10
CA GLU A 120 -1.66 7.40 -5.64
C GLU A 120 -1.86 8.82 -6.14
N ARG A 121 -1.25 9.83 -5.48
CA ARG A 121 -1.19 11.19 -6.03
C ARG A 121 -0.47 11.23 -7.39
N GLY A 122 0.58 10.44 -7.56
CA GLY A 122 1.28 10.26 -8.84
C GLY A 122 0.38 9.65 -9.91
N ASN A 123 -0.30 8.55 -9.60
CA ASN A 123 -1.24 7.89 -10.50
C ASN A 123 -2.36 8.83 -10.94
N ILE A 124 -2.93 9.61 -10.01
CA ILE A 124 -3.99 10.58 -10.30
C ILE A 124 -3.50 11.67 -11.26
N ARG A 125 -2.31 12.23 -11.02
CA ARG A 125 -1.73 13.26 -11.91
C ARG A 125 -1.51 12.70 -13.30
N TRP A 126 -0.84 11.56 -13.39
CA TRP A 126 -0.55 10.88 -14.67
C TRP A 126 -1.84 10.54 -15.43
N ALA A 127 -2.83 9.93 -14.77
CA ALA A 127 -4.08 9.55 -15.42
C ALA A 127 -4.83 10.76 -16.00
N ARG A 128 -4.84 11.89 -15.28
CA ARG A 128 -5.43 13.14 -15.78
C ARG A 128 -4.67 13.70 -16.99
N GLU A 129 -3.34 13.67 -16.95
CA GLU A 129 -2.49 14.12 -18.05
C GLU A 129 -2.76 13.30 -19.32
N VAL A 130 -2.79 11.96 -19.21
CA VAL A 130 -3.05 11.11 -20.37
C VAL A 130 -4.48 11.31 -20.89
N LEU A 131 -5.49 11.39 -20.01
CA LEU A 131 -6.87 11.65 -20.44
C LEU A 131 -7.02 13.00 -21.14
N SER A 132 -6.25 14.03 -20.76
CA SER A 132 -6.29 15.33 -21.46
C SER A 132 -5.82 15.29 -22.92
N VAL A 133 -5.15 14.21 -23.32
CA VAL A 133 -4.70 13.96 -24.69
C VAL A 133 -5.63 12.95 -25.39
N LEU A 134 -6.18 11.99 -24.63
CA LEU A 134 -7.04 10.94 -25.17
C LEU A 134 -8.52 11.29 -25.25
N ASP A 135 -8.95 12.38 -24.60
CA ASP A 135 -10.28 12.97 -24.80
C ASP A 135 -10.17 14.09 -25.84
#